data_AF-A0A7X9Q420-F1
#
_entry.id   AF-A0A7X9Q420-F1
#
_cell.length_a   1.000
_cell.length_b   1.000
_cell.length_c   1.000
_cell.angle_alpha   90.00
_cell.angle_beta   90.00
_cell.angle_gamma   90.00
#
_symmetry.space_group_name_H-M   'P 1'
#
loop_
_entity.id
_entity.type
_entity.pdbx_description
1 polymer ?
#
loop_
_entity_poly.entity_id
_entity_poly.type
_entity_poly.pdbx_seq_one_letter_code
_entity_poly.pdbx_strand_id
1 'polypeptide(L)'
;MNDSFLSLAPNDPIGSKSTFVRNTAILENQQAELSLLESRHSYLDEGERLLDRWWWFHGGHVQGDLLSVVTTQMVRRGPRGWAINFEPTTTWITTLQWRTGRILKMQPAPNYGVSPIYGFSVASDQQWTYLYGNNHLYGRGTTENRVARVPRGRLLAAPTYWDGEAWTADASAAISILTHGTFACRLFVFRHGNRWLATAKDDEFYGDEILLFEAPQPTGPWRIIQGFTPPTKSGDARTCTYDAMACTLTPGSLLLWWSNNAYDEQFVHAEPAMYRPSFTQLTLAASAAKL
;
A
#
# COMPACT_ATOMS: atom_id res chain seq x y z
N MET A 1 8.29 0.27 3.68
CA MET A 1 8.62 -0.04 2.28
C MET A 1 8.73 -1.55 2.15
N ASN A 2 8.36 -2.09 0.98
CA ASN A 2 8.49 -3.51 0.67
C ASN A 2 9.85 -3.76 0.01
N ASP A 3 9.93 -4.64 -0.98
CA ASP A 3 11.16 -4.96 -1.73
C ASP A 3 11.95 -3.70 -2.09
N SER A 4 13.17 -3.58 -1.56
CA SER A 4 13.97 -2.35 -1.60
C SER A 4 15.46 -2.66 -1.69
N PHE A 5 16.22 -1.81 -2.41
CA PHE A 5 17.68 -1.79 -2.33
C PHE A 5 18.16 -0.77 -1.30
N LEU A 6 18.87 -1.23 -0.29
CA LEU A 6 19.62 -0.40 0.64
C LEU A 6 21.05 -0.27 0.11
N SER A 7 21.52 0.96 -0.14
CA SER A 7 22.86 1.20 -0.70
C SER A 7 23.60 2.30 0.05
N LEU A 8 24.87 2.07 0.34
CA LEU A 8 25.79 3.10 0.84
C LEU A 8 26.25 4.08 -0.25
N ALA A 9 26.04 3.71 -1.51
CA ALA A 9 26.29 4.56 -2.67
C ALA A 9 25.04 4.54 -3.56
N PRO A 10 23.99 5.28 -3.20
CA PRO A 10 22.69 5.17 -3.88
C PRO A 10 22.74 5.59 -5.34
N ASN A 11 23.72 6.39 -5.77
CA ASN A 11 23.82 6.81 -7.17
C ASN A 11 24.77 5.93 -8.01
N ASP A 12 25.45 4.96 -7.39
CA ASP A 12 26.25 3.96 -8.11
C ASP A 12 25.33 2.84 -8.60
N PRO A 13 25.70 2.12 -9.68
CA PRO A 13 25.05 0.87 -10.04
C PRO A 13 24.90 -0.08 -8.85
N ILE A 14 23.79 -0.82 -8.82
CA ILE A 14 23.54 -1.84 -7.81
C ILE A 14 24.65 -2.88 -7.90
N GLY A 15 25.28 -3.17 -6.76
CA GLY A 15 26.42 -4.06 -6.71
C GLY A 15 26.80 -4.42 -5.29
N SER A 16 28.09 -4.61 -5.04
CA SER A 16 28.60 -5.06 -3.74
C SER A 16 28.31 -4.11 -2.56
N LYS A 17 27.97 -2.84 -2.84
CA LYS A 17 27.58 -1.83 -1.84
C LYS A 17 26.06 -1.79 -1.58
N SER A 18 25.29 -2.64 -2.25
CA SER A 18 23.83 -2.66 -2.18
C SER A 18 23.34 -3.98 -1.60
N THR A 19 22.28 -3.91 -0.80
CA THR A 19 21.60 -5.08 -0.23
C THR A 19 20.13 -5.01 -0.60
N PHE A 20 19.61 -6.10 -1.18
CA PHE A 20 18.18 -6.21 -1.43
C PHE A 20 17.48 -6.77 -0.20
N VAL A 21 16.55 -6.00 0.36
CA VAL A 21 15.72 -6.38 1.51
C VAL A 21 14.26 -6.47 1.07
N ARG A 22 13.49 -7.35 1.70
CA ARG A 22 12.08 -7.60 1.34
C ARG A 22 11.10 -6.65 2.00
N ASN A 23 11.56 -5.98 3.05
CA ASN A 23 10.85 -4.91 3.71
C ASN A 23 11.83 -4.11 4.56
N THR A 24 11.49 -2.84 4.77
CA THR A 24 12.23 -1.91 5.62
C THR A 24 11.33 -0.75 6.04
N ALA A 25 11.73 0.02 7.03
CA ALA A 25 10.98 1.17 7.52
C ALA A 25 11.87 2.41 7.62
N ILE A 26 11.31 3.56 7.28
CA ILE A 26 11.95 4.87 7.43
C ILE A 26 11.13 5.71 8.40
N LEU A 27 11.81 6.54 9.19
CA LEU A 27 11.22 7.54 10.06
C LEU A 27 11.60 8.92 9.54
N GLU A 28 10.59 9.72 9.26
CA GLU A 28 10.72 11.15 8.98
C GLU A 28 10.54 11.93 10.29
N ASN A 29 11.48 12.82 10.62
CA ASN A 29 11.34 13.70 11.77
C ASN A 29 10.62 15.02 11.42
N GLN A 30 10.43 15.90 12.40
CA GLN A 30 9.74 17.19 12.19
C GLN A 30 10.50 18.16 11.27
N GLN A 31 11.78 17.88 11.01
CA GLN A 31 12.65 18.63 10.11
C GLN A 31 12.68 18.02 8.70
N ALA A 32 11.80 17.05 8.41
CA ALA A 32 11.77 16.29 7.15
C ALA A 32 13.05 15.49 6.87
N GLU A 33 13.81 15.16 7.91
CA GLU A 33 14.97 14.29 7.79
C GLU A 33 14.54 12.82 7.90
N LEU A 34 15.01 12.01 6.96
CA LEU A 34 14.72 10.58 6.90
C LEU A 34 15.82 9.77 7.59
N SER A 35 15.40 8.82 8.43
CA SER A 35 16.27 7.86 9.08
C SER A 35 15.77 6.45 8.85
N LEU A 36 16.68 5.50 8.65
CA LEU A 36 16.37 4.10 8.41
C LEU A 36 16.22 3.36 9.75
N LEU A 37 15.10 2.67 9.95
CA LEU A 37 14.84 1.81 11.11
C LEU A 37 15.40 0.41 10.80
N GLU A 38 16.69 0.22 11.13
CA GLU A 38 17.52 -0.98 10.91
C GLU A 38 17.78 -1.36 9.43
N SER A 39 19.03 -1.72 9.10
CA SER A 39 19.55 -1.55 7.74
C SER A 39 20.36 -2.70 7.14
N ARG A 40 20.50 -3.83 7.85
CA ARG A 40 21.34 -4.94 7.37
C ARG A 40 20.57 -6.13 6.82
N HIS A 41 19.31 -6.29 7.22
CA HIS A 41 18.43 -7.38 6.84
C HIS A 41 17.02 -6.86 6.61
N SER A 42 16.12 -7.71 6.10
CA SER A 42 14.69 -7.38 6.10
C SER A 42 14.25 -7.07 7.52
N TYR A 43 13.49 -6.00 7.71
CA TYR A 43 13.09 -5.52 9.04
C TYR A 43 12.16 -6.49 9.77
N LEU A 44 11.24 -7.13 9.03
CA LEU A 44 10.57 -8.37 9.40
C LEU A 44 11.28 -9.53 8.72
N ASP A 45 11.99 -10.32 9.51
CA ASP A 45 12.74 -11.49 9.09
C ASP A 45 12.45 -12.66 10.05
N GLU A 46 12.19 -13.85 9.51
CA GLU A 46 12.02 -15.08 10.28
C GLU A 46 13.35 -15.82 10.50
N GLY A 47 14.48 -15.25 10.06
CA GLY A 47 15.79 -15.89 10.15
C GLY A 47 15.93 -17.11 9.22
N GLU A 48 14.97 -17.33 8.33
CA GLU A 48 15.03 -18.42 7.35
C GLU A 48 16.02 -18.07 6.23
N ARG A 49 16.88 -19.04 5.93
CA ARG A 49 17.90 -19.00 4.88
C ARG A 49 17.33 -18.98 3.45
N LEU A 50 16.06 -18.65 3.25
CA LEU A 50 15.35 -18.83 1.99
C LEU A 50 14.69 -17.54 1.52
N LEU A 51 15.18 -17.02 0.40
CA LEU A 51 14.60 -15.98 -0.46
C LEU A 51 13.19 -16.35 -1.02
N ASP A 52 12.47 -17.25 -0.36
CA ASP A 52 11.27 -17.94 -0.81
C ASP A 52 10.07 -17.52 0.02
N ARG A 53 10.27 -17.00 1.23
CA ARG A 53 9.24 -16.45 2.11
C ARG A 53 9.69 -15.13 2.71
N TRP A 54 8.78 -14.16 2.78
CA TRP A 54 9.06 -12.86 3.38
C TRP A 54 7.76 -12.14 3.75
N TRP A 55 7.89 -10.92 4.26
CA TRP A 55 6.77 -10.11 4.70
C TRP A 55 6.69 -8.81 3.92
N TRP A 56 5.47 -8.44 3.53
CA TRP A 56 5.16 -7.12 3.00
C TRP A 56 4.26 -6.34 3.95
N PHE A 57 4.47 -5.03 4.02
CA PHE A 57 3.66 -4.08 4.75
C PHE A 57 2.52 -3.52 3.89
N HIS A 58 1.40 -3.24 4.54
CA HIS A 58 0.22 -2.59 3.98
C HIS A 58 -0.20 -1.40 4.86
N GLY A 59 -1.50 -1.11 4.96
CA GLY A 59 -2.03 -0.06 5.82
C GLY A 59 -1.85 -0.36 7.32
N GLY A 60 -1.86 0.70 8.13
CA GLY A 60 -1.75 0.60 9.58
C GLY A 60 -2.48 1.70 10.33
N HIS A 61 -2.49 1.60 11.65
CA HIS A 61 -3.09 2.56 12.57
C HIS A 61 -2.15 2.85 13.73
N VAL A 62 -1.98 4.13 14.06
CA VAL A 62 -1.23 4.58 15.24
C VAL A 62 -2.20 4.82 16.39
N GLN A 63 -1.90 4.23 17.55
CA GLN A 63 -2.59 4.47 18.80
C GLN A 63 -1.57 4.66 19.94
N GLY A 64 -1.45 5.90 20.42
CA GLY A 64 -0.43 6.26 21.41
C GLY A 64 0.98 6.07 20.85
N ASP A 65 1.78 5.24 21.51
CA ASP A 65 3.15 4.89 21.08
C ASP A 65 3.20 3.68 20.14
N LEU A 66 2.06 3.05 19.86
CA LEU A 66 1.99 1.83 19.07
C LEU A 66 1.55 2.12 17.64
N LEU A 67 2.24 1.51 16.68
CA LEU A 67 1.78 1.36 15.31
C LEU A 67 1.43 -0.12 15.10
N SER A 68 0.18 -0.39 14.72
CA SER A 68 -0.24 -1.72 14.25
C SER A 68 -0.40 -1.67 12.74
N VAL A 69 0.32 -2.53 12.02
CA VAL A 69 0.37 -2.60 10.56
C VAL A 69 -0.16 -3.95 10.10
N VAL A 70 -0.96 -3.93 9.04
CA VAL A 70 -1.34 -5.14 8.33
C VAL A 70 -0.15 -5.59 7.48
N THR A 71 0.16 -6.87 7.57
CA THR A 71 1.31 -7.50 6.92
C THR A 71 0.86 -8.76 6.21
N THR A 72 1.45 -9.09 5.07
CA THR A 72 1.19 -10.37 4.40
C THR A 72 2.44 -11.20 4.28
N GLN A 73 2.30 -12.51 4.53
CA GLN A 73 3.35 -13.47 4.22
C GLN A 73 3.34 -13.71 2.72
N MET A 74 4.43 -13.36 2.07
CA MET A 74 4.68 -13.56 0.65
C MET A 74 5.42 -14.87 0.45
N VAL A 75 5.07 -15.62 -0.59
CA VAL A 75 5.77 -16.84 -0.98
C VAL A 75 6.12 -16.78 -2.46
N ARG A 76 7.36 -17.12 -2.81
CA ARG A 76 7.79 -17.23 -4.20
C ARG A 76 7.06 -18.39 -4.88
N ARG A 77 6.56 -18.15 -6.09
CA ARG A 77 5.88 -19.11 -6.97
C ARG A 77 6.62 -19.40 -8.27
N GLY A 78 7.53 -18.51 -8.68
CA GLY A 78 8.31 -18.66 -9.90
C GLY A 78 9.82 -18.82 -9.65
N PRO A 79 10.61 -18.86 -10.74
CA PRO A 79 12.07 -18.87 -10.65
C PRO A 79 12.58 -17.61 -9.94
N ARG A 80 13.80 -17.71 -9.40
CA ARG A 80 14.51 -16.54 -8.88
C ARG A 80 14.73 -15.55 -10.03
N GLY A 81 14.33 -14.31 -9.81
CA GLY A 81 14.45 -13.24 -10.79
C GLY A 81 13.63 -12.02 -10.38
N TRP A 82 13.73 -10.98 -11.19
CA TRP A 82 13.15 -9.65 -11.01
C TRP A 82 11.63 -9.55 -11.18
N ALA A 83 11.00 -10.55 -11.80
CA ALA A 83 9.55 -10.55 -12.04
C ALA A 83 8.74 -10.77 -10.75
N ILE A 84 7.49 -10.28 -10.76
CA ILE A 84 6.49 -10.52 -9.70
C ILE A 84 6.08 -11.99 -9.74
N ASN A 85 6.92 -12.82 -9.14
CA ASN A 85 6.80 -14.28 -9.12
C ASN A 85 6.47 -14.76 -7.71
N PHE A 86 5.54 -14.08 -7.05
CA PHE A 86 5.18 -14.33 -5.66
C PHE A 86 3.73 -14.01 -5.39
N GLU A 87 3.21 -14.62 -4.33
CA GLU A 87 1.82 -14.46 -3.91
C GLU A 87 1.77 -14.28 -2.39
N PRO A 88 0.88 -13.42 -1.88
CA PRO A 88 0.54 -13.41 -0.47
C PRO A 88 -0.22 -14.70 -0.13
N THR A 89 -0.04 -15.20 1.09
CA THR A 89 -0.65 -16.44 1.56
C THR A 89 -1.52 -16.24 2.79
N THR A 90 -1.05 -15.42 3.73
CA THR A 90 -1.78 -15.09 4.95
C THR A 90 -1.58 -13.64 5.35
N THR A 91 -2.59 -13.07 6.00
CA THR A 91 -2.59 -11.71 6.54
C THR A 91 -2.40 -11.74 8.05
N TRP A 92 -1.52 -10.86 8.55
CA TRP A 92 -1.05 -10.76 9.93
C TRP A 92 -1.11 -9.31 10.41
N ILE A 93 -1.20 -9.12 11.73
CA ILE A 93 -1.04 -7.81 12.37
C ILE A 93 0.31 -7.78 13.07
N THR A 94 1.14 -6.82 12.67
CA THR A 94 2.43 -6.52 13.29
C THR A 94 2.30 -5.24 14.10
N THR A 95 2.51 -5.33 15.41
CA THR A 95 2.52 -4.18 16.33
C THR A 95 3.96 -3.83 16.68
N LEU A 96 4.32 -2.56 16.51
CA LEU A 96 5.63 -2.02 16.85
C LEU A 96 5.50 -0.68 17.62
N GLN A 97 6.56 -0.29 18.32
CA GLN A 97 6.72 1.08 18.80
C GLN A 97 7.13 1.98 17.63
N TRP A 98 6.30 2.95 17.28
CA TRP A 98 6.48 3.65 16.01
C TRP A 98 7.73 4.55 15.97
N ARG A 99 8.15 5.08 17.12
CA ARG A 99 9.34 5.96 17.20
C ARG A 99 10.65 5.22 17.06
N THR A 100 10.71 3.99 17.55
CA THR A 100 11.95 3.19 17.59
C THR A 100 11.99 2.13 16.52
N GLY A 101 10.85 1.78 15.92
CA GLY A 101 10.74 0.59 15.10
C GLY A 101 10.91 -0.70 15.92
N ARG A 102 10.71 -0.70 17.24
CA ARG A 102 10.80 -1.96 17.97
C ARG A 102 9.54 -2.80 17.74
N ILE A 103 9.67 -3.93 17.05
CA ILE A 103 8.59 -4.91 16.91
C ILE A 103 8.27 -5.47 18.29
N LEU A 104 6.99 -5.39 18.67
CA LEU A 104 6.50 -5.90 19.94
C LEU A 104 5.82 -7.25 19.78
N LYS A 105 5.04 -7.39 18.71
CA LYS A 105 4.25 -8.58 18.47
C LYS A 105 3.88 -8.71 17.01
N MET A 106 3.81 -9.94 16.54
CA MET A 106 3.29 -10.29 15.24
C MET A 106 2.39 -11.51 15.42
N GLN A 107 1.18 -11.47 14.87
CA GLN A 107 0.19 -12.54 15.00
C GLN A 107 -0.80 -12.55 13.82
N PRO A 108 -1.45 -13.69 13.52
CA PRO A 108 -2.44 -13.75 12.44
C PRO A 108 -3.55 -12.71 12.62
N ALA A 109 -4.01 -12.12 11.52
CA ALA A 109 -5.18 -11.27 11.55
C ALA A 109 -6.45 -12.11 11.79
N PRO A 110 -7.50 -11.57 12.44
CA PRO A 110 -8.76 -12.29 12.66
C PRO A 110 -9.38 -12.82 11.35
N ASN A 111 -9.26 -12.05 10.26
CA ASN A 111 -9.44 -12.55 8.90
C ASN A 111 -8.07 -12.53 8.21
N TYR A 112 -7.44 -13.70 8.18
CA TYR A 112 -6.09 -13.90 7.65
C TYR A 112 -6.07 -14.17 6.15
N GLY A 113 -7.21 -14.13 5.46
CA GLY A 113 -7.30 -14.34 4.02
C GLY A 113 -6.60 -13.25 3.21
N VAL A 114 -6.37 -13.54 1.92
CA VAL A 114 -5.69 -12.65 0.95
C VAL A 114 -6.54 -12.35 -0.29
N SER A 115 -7.81 -12.75 -0.26
CA SER A 115 -8.78 -12.57 -1.35
C SER A 115 -10.12 -12.07 -0.77
N PRO A 116 -10.21 -10.80 -0.40
CA PRO A 116 -9.17 -9.77 -0.50
C PRO A 116 -8.24 -9.71 0.72
N ILE A 117 -7.15 -8.93 0.62
CA ILE A 117 -6.31 -8.57 1.77
C ILE A 117 -7.02 -7.43 2.53
N TYR A 118 -7.85 -7.74 3.52
CA TYR A 118 -8.45 -6.71 4.36
C TYR A 118 -7.39 -5.94 5.14
N GLY A 119 -7.26 -4.64 4.83
CA GLY A 119 -6.23 -3.77 5.38
C GLY A 119 -5.06 -3.49 4.44
N PHE A 120 -5.23 -3.76 3.14
CA PHE A 120 -4.35 -3.21 2.10
C PHE A 120 -4.16 -1.70 2.31
N SER A 121 -5.26 -0.98 2.57
CA SER A 121 -5.23 0.36 3.15
C SER A 121 -6.08 0.42 4.41
N VAL A 122 -5.69 1.31 5.33
CA VAL A 122 -6.34 1.48 6.63
C VAL A 122 -6.61 2.95 6.84
N ALA A 123 -7.85 3.28 7.14
CA ALA A 123 -8.26 4.63 7.52
C ALA A 123 -9.19 4.56 8.72
N SER A 124 -9.36 5.65 9.45
CA SER A 124 -10.16 5.65 10.67
C SER A 124 -10.97 6.93 10.80
N ASP A 125 -12.18 6.80 11.33
CA ASP A 125 -12.96 7.92 11.85
C ASP A 125 -12.89 7.93 13.39
N GLN A 126 -13.80 8.65 14.05
CA GLN A 126 -13.84 8.77 15.50
C GLN A 126 -14.13 7.44 16.23
N GLN A 127 -14.84 6.51 15.59
CA GLN A 127 -15.38 5.30 16.21
C GLN A 127 -14.76 4.02 15.66
N TRP A 128 -14.42 4.01 14.37
CA TRP A 128 -14.04 2.81 13.63
C TRP A 128 -12.70 2.96 12.93
N THR A 129 -12.00 1.84 12.82
CA THR A 129 -10.91 1.63 11.88
C THR A 129 -11.41 0.74 10.75
N TYR A 130 -11.33 1.25 9.53
CA TYR A 130 -11.74 0.58 8.31
C TYR A 130 -10.54 -0.11 7.67
N LEU A 131 -10.75 -1.36 7.29
CA LEU A 131 -9.79 -2.25 6.63
C LEU A 131 -10.26 -2.40 5.18
N TYR A 132 -9.69 -1.61 4.27
CA TYR A 132 -10.01 -1.69 2.86
C TYR A 132 -9.22 -2.84 2.24
N GLY A 133 -9.93 -3.69 1.51
CA GLY A 133 -9.38 -4.92 0.97
C GLY A 133 -9.52 -5.00 -0.54
N ASN A 134 -8.38 -5.27 -1.18
CA ASN A 134 -8.27 -5.36 -2.62
C ASN A 134 -7.66 -6.73 -2.99
N ASN A 135 -7.74 -7.11 -4.25
CA ASN A 135 -7.01 -8.26 -4.74
C ASN A 135 -5.50 -7.95 -4.79
N HIS A 136 -4.67 -8.98 -4.61
CA HIS A 136 -3.21 -8.87 -4.74
C HIS A 136 -2.73 -9.10 -6.18
N LEU A 137 -3.58 -9.71 -7.00
CA LEU A 137 -3.28 -10.01 -8.39
C LEU A 137 -3.39 -8.74 -9.24
N TYR A 138 -2.52 -8.64 -10.24
CA TYR A 138 -2.52 -7.56 -11.24
C TYR A 138 -3.10 -8.08 -12.58
N GLY A 139 -4.17 -8.88 -12.52
CA GLY A 139 -4.67 -9.63 -13.67
C GLY A 139 -6.10 -9.25 -14.04
N ARG A 140 -6.58 -9.63 -15.23
CA ARG A 140 -7.95 -9.30 -15.68
C ARG A 140 -9.01 -9.67 -14.63
N GLY A 141 -9.93 -8.75 -14.33
CA GLY A 141 -11.02 -8.97 -13.38
C GLY A 141 -10.63 -8.85 -11.91
N THR A 142 -9.45 -8.31 -11.59
CA THR A 142 -8.98 -8.08 -10.21
C THR A 142 -9.35 -6.68 -9.72
N THR A 143 -10.59 -6.28 -10.02
CA THR A 143 -11.06 -4.89 -9.95
C THR A 143 -11.96 -4.58 -8.75
N GLU A 144 -12.34 -5.61 -7.98
CA GLU A 144 -13.20 -5.47 -6.81
C GLU A 144 -12.45 -4.96 -5.58
N ASN A 145 -13.09 -4.05 -4.84
CA ASN A 145 -12.58 -3.53 -3.56
C ASN A 145 -13.67 -3.70 -2.50
N ARG A 146 -13.36 -4.35 -1.37
CA ARG A 146 -14.29 -4.57 -0.25
C ARG A 146 -13.83 -3.81 0.99
N VAL A 147 -14.70 -3.65 1.98
CA VAL A 147 -14.34 -2.99 3.25
C VAL A 147 -14.86 -3.76 4.46
N ALA A 148 -14.01 -3.87 5.47
CA ALA A 148 -14.36 -4.31 6.81
C ALA A 148 -14.10 -3.18 7.82
N ARG A 149 -14.62 -3.30 9.03
CA ARG A 149 -14.30 -2.38 10.13
C ARG A 149 -14.15 -3.11 11.46
N VAL A 150 -13.35 -2.51 12.32
CA VAL A 150 -13.14 -2.86 13.74
C VAL A 150 -13.27 -1.62 14.60
N PRO A 151 -13.54 -1.72 15.91
CA PRO A 151 -13.48 -0.57 16.80
C PRO A 151 -12.12 0.14 16.65
N ARG A 152 -12.13 1.48 16.68
CA ARG A 152 -10.95 2.30 16.39
C ARG A 152 -9.69 1.79 17.09
N GLY A 153 -8.65 1.55 16.30
CA GLY A 153 -7.33 1.08 16.73
C GLY A 153 -7.23 -0.39 17.10
N ARG A 154 -8.35 -1.13 17.15
CA ARG A 154 -8.38 -2.55 17.56
C ARG A 154 -8.30 -3.50 16.37
N LEU A 155 -7.19 -3.47 15.63
CA LEU A 155 -6.98 -4.31 14.42
C LEU A 155 -7.08 -5.82 14.66
N LEU A 156 -6.97 -6.26 15.92
CA LEU A 156 -7.12 -7.67 16.32
C LEU A 156 -8.54 -8.04 16.78
N ALA A 157 -9.48 -7.10 16.78
CA ALA A 157 -10.88 -7.40 17.06
C ALA A 157 -11.53 -8.12 15.87
N ALA A 158 -12.58 -8.90 16.13
CA ALA A 158 -13.39 -9.50 15.09
C ALA A 158 -13.97 -8.42 14.16
N PRO A 159 -13.65 -8.43 12.86
CA PRO A 159 -14.18 -7.44 11.92
C PRO A 159 -15.66 -7.65 11.64
N THR A 160 -16.33 -6.57 11.25
CA THR A 160 -17.60 -6.62 10.54
C THR A 160 -17.40 -6.14 9.11
N TYR A 161 -18.15 -6.70 8.16
CA TYR A 161 -17.99 -6.52 6.73
C TYR A 161 -19.20 -5.78 6.16
N TRP A 162 -18.97 -4.94 5.16
CA TRP A 162 -20.06 -4.25 4.47
C TRP A 162 -20.70 -5.18 3.43
N ASP A 163 -21.99 -5.47 3.59
CA ASP A 163 -22.76 -6.32 2.67
C ASP A 163 -23.52 -5.52 1.59
N GLY A 164 -23.45 -4.19 1.65
CA GLY A 164 -24.17 -3.28 0.74
C GLY A 164 -25.25 -2.48 1.43
N GLU A 165 -25.76 -2.94 2.57
CA GLU A 165 -26.84 -2.31 3.34
C GLU A 165 -26.44 -2.12 4.80
N ALA A 166 -25.76 -3.09 5.39
CA ALA A 166 -25.41 -3.15 6.79
C ALA A 166 -24.00 -3.73 7.02
N TRP A 167 -23.58 -3.68 8.29
CA TRP A 167 -22.35 -4.31 8.75
C TRP A 167 -22.68 -5.68 9.35
N THR A 168 -22.11 -6.73 8.77
CA THR A 168 -22.35 -8.13 9.16
C THR A 168 -21.07 -8.78 9.70
N ALA A 169 -21.20 -9.82 10.53
CA ALA A 169 -20.06 -10.63 10.97
C ALA A 169 -19.62 -11.65 9.90
N ASP A 170 -20.47 -11.93 8.90
CA ASP A 170 -20.17 -12.88 7.82
C ASP A 170 -19.30 -12.23 6.74
N ALA A 171 -18.05 -12.67 6.64
CA ALA A 171 -17.11 -12.19 5.63
C ALA A 171 -17.53 -12.57 4.19
N SER A 172 -18.29 -13.65 4.01
CA SER A 172 -18.70 -14.12 2.69
C SER A 172 -19.82 -13.28 2.08
N ALA A 173 -20.56 -12.53 2.90
CA ALA A 173 -21.60 -11.60 2.46
C ALA A 173 -21.02 -10.25 1.96
N ALA A 174 -19.71 -10.03 2.10
CA ALA A 174 -19.08 -8.76 1.77
C ALA A 174 -19.12 -8.45 0.26
N ILE A 175 -19.67 -7.29 -0.10
CA ILE A 175 -19.74 -6.84 -1.49
C ILE A 175 -18.64 -5.83 -1.84
N SER A 176 -18.42 -5.67 -3.15
CA SER A 176 -17.53 -4.63 -3.66
C SER A 176 -18.13 -3.23 -3.45
N ILE A 177 -17.39 -2.33 -2.83
CA ILE A 177 -17.71 -0.89 -2.68
C ILE A 177 -17.26 -0.07 -3.89
N LEU A 178 -16.35 -0.62 -4.69
CA LEU A 178 -15.87 -0.04 -5.94
C LEU A 178 -15.34 -1.15 -6.85
N THR A 179 -15.88 -1.21 -8.06
CA THR A 179 -15.31 -2.00 -9.16
C THR A 179 -14.96 -1.04 -10.29
N HIS A 180 -13.68 -0.99 -10.66
CA HIS A 180 -13.16 -0.05 -11.66
C HIS A 180 -12.03 -0.67 -12.48
N GLY A 181 -11.85 -0.22 -13.72
CA GLY A 181 -10.86 -0.76 -14.64
C GLY A 181 -11.23 -2.14 -15.21
N THR A 182 -10.30 -2.72 -15.97
CA THR A 182 -10.41 -4.03 -16.60
C THR A 182 -9.45 -5.05 -16.00
N PHE A 183 -8.26 -4.60 -15.64
CA PHE A 183 -7.19 -5.40 -15.08
C PHE A 183 -7.26 -5.33 -13.56
N ALA A 184 -6.78 -4.25 -12.96
CA ALA A 184 -6.62 -4.16 -11.52
C ALA A 184 -7.06 -2.81 -11.00
N CYS A 185 -7.67 -2.79 -9.82
CA CYS A 185 -7.94 -1.56 -9.10
C CYS A 185 -7.60 -1.78 -7.63
N ARG A 186 -6.48 -1.20 -7.17
CA ARG A 186 -6.06 -1.29 -5.77
C ARG A 186 -6.35 0.03 -5.06
N LEU A 187 -7.57 0.15 -4.53
CA LEU A 187 -8.00 1.34 -3.84
C LEU A 187 -7.21 1.58 -2.53
N PHE A 188 -6.48 2.69 -2.47
CA PHE A 188 -5.79 3.15 -1.28
C PHE A 188 -6.56 4.31 -0.64
N VAL A 189 -7.29 4.02 0.46
CA VAL A 189 -8.21 4.96 1.10
C VAL A 189 -7.54 5.67 2.27
N PHE A 190 -7.80 6.98 2.38
CA PHE A 190 -7.32 7.82 3.48
C PHE A 190 -8.32 8.94 3.81
N ARG A 191 -8.10 9.61 4.94
CA ARG A 191 -8.89 10.76 5.38
C ARG A 191 -8.24 12.08 4.97
N HIS A 192 -9.07 13.00 4.49
CA HIS A 192 -8.70 14.40 4.25
C HIS A 192 -9.72 15.32 4.92
N GLY A 193 -9.43 15.74 6.15
CA GLY A 193 -10.41 16.42 7.00
C GLY A 193 -11.67 15.57 7.20
N ASN A 194 -12.81 16.07 6.72
CA ASN A 194 -14.09 15.36 6.79
C ASN A 194 -14.36 14.42 5.60
N ARG A 195 -13.50 14.45 4.56
CA ARG A 195 -13.69 13.72 3.30
C ARG A 195 -13.03 12.34 3.35
N TRP A 196 -13.64 11.38 2.67
CA TRP A 196 -13.01 10.11 2.33
C TRP A 196 -12.45 10.23 0.92
N LEU A 197 -11.13 10.12 0.81
CA LEU A 197 -10.43 10.14 -0.46
C LEU A 197 -9.75 8.81 -0.68
N ALA A 198 -9.53 8.47 -1.94
CA ALA A 198 -8.75 7.29 -2.28
C ALA A 198 -7.98 7.48 -3.57
N THR A 199 -6.85 6.82 -3.70
CA THR A 199 -6.10 6.73 -4.96
C THR A 199 -6.10 5.31 -5.49
N ALA A 200 -6.07 5.15 -6.80
CA ALA A 200 -5.70 3.91 -7.46
C ALA A 200 -4.93 4.24 -8.75
N LYS A 201 -3.94 3.42 -9.10
CA LYS A 201 -3.37 3.43 -10.46
C LYS A 201 -4.35 2.63 -11.32
N ASP A 202 -5.00 3.29 -12.27
CA ASP A 202 -5.97 2.63 -13.13
C ASP A 202 -5.29 1.48 -13.88
N ASP A 203 -5.86 0.29 -13.80
CA ASP A 203 -5.32 -0.94 -14.36
C ASP A 203 -3.85 -1.28 -13.98
N GLU A 204 -3.32 -0.66 -12.91
CA GLU A 204 -1.97 -0.84 -12.37
C GLU A 204 -0.87 -0.83 -13.45
N PHE A 205 -0.26 -1.99 -13.78
CA PHE A 205 0.80 -2.09 -14.78
C PHE A 205 0.32 -1.83 -16.21
N TYR A 206 -0.99 -1.86 -16.47
CA TYR A 206 -1.56 -1.79 -17.82
C TYR A 206 -2.19 -0.43 -18.15
N GLY A 207 -2.39 0.42 -17.14
CA GLY A 207 -2.95 1.76 -17.34
C GLY A 207 -1.95 2.87 -17.01
N ASP A 208 -2.22 4.05 -17.57
CA ASP A 208 -1.30 5.18 -17.50
C ASP A 208 -1.76 6.25 -16.49
N GLU A 209 -2.98 6.18 -15.98
CA GLU A 209 -3.56 7.20 -15.10
C GLU A 209 -3.57 6.78 -13.63
N ILE A 210 -3.31 7.74 -12.74
CA ILE A 210 -3.63 7.66 -11.32
C ILE A 210 -4.92 8.44 -11.11
N LEU A 211 -5.92 7.78 -10.53
CA LEU A 211 -7.23 8.33 -10.28
C LEU A 211 -7.38 8.70 -8.80
N LEU A 212 -7.93 9.88 -8.54
CA LEU A 212 -8.36 10.32 -7.22
C LEU A 212 -9.88 10.16 -7.11
N PHE A 213 -10.31 9.35 -6.14
CA PHE A 213 -11.70 9.10 -5.81
C PHE A 213 -12.12 9.87 -4.54
N GLU A 214 -13.41 10.16 -4.45
CA GLU A 214 -14.05 10.70 -3.26
C GLU A 214 -15.33 9.93 -2.93
N ALA A 215 -15.62 9.76 -1.64
CA ALA A 215 -16.89 9.27 -1.15
C ALA A 215 -17.41 10.10 0.05
N PRO A 216 -18.75 10.18 0.23
CA PRO A 216 -19.34 10.79 1.42
C PRO A 216 -19.20 9.92 2.67
N GLN A 217 -19.05 8.60 2.50
CA GLN A 217 -18.98 7.60 3.55
C GLN A 217 -17.82 6.64 3.30
N PRO A 218 -17.31 5.92 4.32
CA PRO A 218 -16.24 4.94 4.16
C PRO A 218 -16.59 3.81 3.19
N THR A 219 -17.88 3.54 2.96
CA THR A 219 -18.40 2.50 2.08
C THR A 219 -18.75 3.00 0.67
N GLY A 220 -18.55 4.28 0.38
CA GLY A 220 -18.93 4.89 -0.89
C GLY A 220 -20.22 5.73 -0.81
N PRO A 221 -20.92 5.96 -1.94
CA PRO A 221 -20.46 5.64 -3.29
C PRO A 221 -19.19 6.45 -3.65
N TRP A 222 -18.25 5.79 -4.32
CA TRP A 222 -16.99 6.40 -4.76
C TRP A 222 -17.14 7.00 -6.16
N ARG A 223 -16.62 8.20 -6.36
CA ARG A 223 -16.56 8.87 -7.67
C ARG A 223 -15.16 9.39 -7.96
N ILE A 224 -14.77 9.38 -9.23
CA ILE A 224 -13.53 10.03 -9.68
C ILE A 224 -13.74 11.54 -9.61
N ILE A 225 -12.78 12.25 -9.02
CA ILE A 225 -12.79 13.72 -8.92
C ILE A 225 -11.60 14.36 -9.63
N GLN A 226 -10.54 13.59 -9.91
CA GLN A 226 -9.35 14.07 -10.60
C GLN A 226 -8.54 12.89 -11.15
N GLY A 227 -7.80 13.13 -12.22
CA GLY A 227 -6.87 12.18 -12.82
C GLY A 227 -5.49 12.81 -12.99
N PHE A 228 -4.45 11.96 -13.00
CA PHE A 228 -3.06 12.38 -13.18
C PHE A 228 -2.28 11.29 -13.92
N THR A 229 -1.61 11.65 -15.01
CA THR A 229 -0.73 10.74 -15.75
C THR A 229 0.71 10.92 -15.27
N PRO A 230 1.25 10.03 -14.40
CA PRO A 230 2.65 10.07 -14.03
C PRO A 230 3.55 9.74 -15.24
N PRO A 231 4.69 10.45 -15.41
CA PRO A 231 5.71 10.00 -16.36
C PRO A 231 6.36 8.71 -15.86
N THR A 232 6.74 7.83 -16.79
CA THR A 232 7.64 6.72 -16.49
C THR A 232 9.07 7.25 -16.27
N LYS A 233 9.89 6.54 -15.48
CA LYS A 233 11.25 7.03 -15.11
C LYS A 233 12.16 7.28 -16.32
N SER A 234 12.06 6.44 -17.34
CA SER A 234 12.88 6.56 -18.56
C SER A 234 12.21 7.38 -19.67
N GLY A 235 10.94 7.75 -19.51
CA GLY A 235 10.15 8.40 -20.56
C GLY A 235 9.75 7.48 -21.71
N ASP A 236 10.01 6.17 -21.60
CA ASP A 236 9.64 5.15 -22.58
C ASP A 236 9.08 3.87 -21.93
N ALA A 237 8.75 2.89 -22.77
CA ALA A 237 8.09 1.65 -22.40
C ALA A 237 8.97 0.64 -21.65
N ARG A 238 10.27 0.92 -21.45
CA ARG A 238 11.15 0.05 -20.63
C ARG A 238 10.79 0.11 -19.15
N THR A 239 10.10 1.17 -18.72
CA THR A 239 9.73 1.41 -17.33
C THR A 239 8.23 1.53 -17.16
N CYS A 240 7.74 1.14 -15.99
CA CYS A 240 6.32 1.17 -15.61
C CYS A 240 6.10 1.85 -14.26
N THR A 241 4.83 2.17 -13.98
CA THR A 241 4.38 2.77 -12.71
C THR A 241 3.24 1.94 -12.12
N TYR A 242 3.16 1.84 -10.79
CA TYR A 242 2.17 1.02 -10.09
C TYR A 242 2.02 1.46 -8.62
N ASP A 243 1.04 0.90 -7.91
CA ASP A 243 0.82 1.08 -6.47
C ASP A 243 0.76 2.56 -6.04
N ALA A 244 -0.17 3.31 -6.64
CA ALA A 244 -0.36 4.72 -6.34
C ALA A 244 -1.05 4.95 -4.99
N MET A 245 -0.45 5.78 -4.15
CA MET A 245 -0.92 6.08 -2.79
C MET A 245 -0.83 7.58 -2.54
N ALA A 246 -1.63 8.08 -1.58
CA ALA A 246 -1.57 9.48 -1.19
C ALA A 246 -1.84 9.67 0.30
N CYS A 247 -1.40 10.82 0.81
CA CYS A 247 -1.78 11.32 2.12
C CYS A 247 -2.02 12.83 2.05
N THR A 248 -2.66 13.36 3.09
CA THR A 248 -2.85 14.81 3.22
C THR A 248 -1.51 15.47 3.48
N LEU A 249 -1.12 16.42 2.63
CA LEU A 249 0.07 17.25 2.84
C LEU A 249 -0.29 18.53 3.59
N THR A 250 -1.27 19.28 3.06
CA THR A 250 -1.86 20.46 3.71
C THR A 250 -3.37 20.44 3.51
N PRO A 251 -4.15 21.30 4.21
CA PRO A 251 -5.54 21.52 3.84
C PRO A 251 -5.63 21.90 2.35
N GLY A 252 -6.33 21.09 1.55
CA GLY A 252 -6.48 21.32 0.11
C GLY A 252 -5.38 20.75 -0.79
N SER A 253 -4.35 20.09 -0.26
CA SER A 253 -3.35 19.39 -1.08
C SER A 253 -2.97 18.02 -0.54
N LEU A 254 -2.55 17.16 -1.46
CA LEU A 254 -2.11 15.80 -1.18
C LEU A 254 -0.64 15.65 -1.57
N LEU A 255 0.09 14.86 -0.80
CA LEU A 255 1.32 14.23 -1.29
C LEU A 255 0.88 12.94 -1.98
N LEU A 256 1.09 12.87 -3.29
CA LEU A 256 0.83 11.71 -4.12
C LEU A 256 2.17 11.01 -4.44
N TRP A 257 2.22 9.70 -4.31
CA TRP A 257 3.38 8.90 -4.72
C TRP A 257 2.98 7.61 -5.41
N TRP A 258 3.91 7.08 -6.20
CA TRP A 258 3.75 5.81 -6.91
C TRP A 258 5.10 5.11 -7.01
N SER A 259 5.02 3.79 -7.14
CA SER A 259 6.19 2.95 -7.38
C SER A 259 6.58 2.99 -8.85
N ASN A 260 7.88 2.85 -9.11
CA ASN A 260 8.41 2.72 -10.46
C ASN A 260 9.23 1.44 -10.56
N ASN A 261 9.28 0.86 -11.76
CA ASN A 261 10.13 -0.28 -12.05
C ASN A 261 10.57 -0.25 -13.53
N ALA A 262 11.60 -1.01 -13.88
CA ALA A 262 11.91 -1.41 -15.24
C ALA A 262 11.56 -2.89 -15.46
N TYR A 263 11.17 -3.24 -16.69
CA TYR A 263 10.92 -4.63 -17.05
C TYR A 263 12.19 -5.47 -17.14
N ASP A 264 13.34 -4.83 -17.37
CA ASP A 264 14.67 -5.44 -17.39
C ASP A 264 15.41 -5.20 -16.07
N GLU A 265 15.77 -6.29 -15.40
CA GLU A 265 16.56 -6.25 -14.17
C GLU A 265 17.92 -5.56 -14.38
N GLN A 266 18.61 -5.86 -15.48
CA GLN A 266 19.94 -5.31 -15.74
C GLN A 266 19.89 -3.79 -15.85
N PHE A 267 18.79 -3.25 -16.37
CA PHE A 267 18.58 -1.81 -16.43
C PHE A 267 18.44 -1.20 -15.04
N VAL A 268 17.73 -1.84 -14.11
CA VAL A 268 17.67 -1.38 -12.71
C VAL A 268 19.01 -1.48 -12.01
N HIS A 269 19.78 -2.54 -12.26
CA HIS A 269 21.11 -2.69 -11.67
C HIS A 269 22.08 -1.62 -12.20
N ALA A 270 22.02 -1.29 -13.50
CA ALA A 270 22.82 -0.22 -14.08
C ALA A 270 22.37 1.18 -13.63
N GLU A 271 21.04 1.40 -13.54
CA GLU A 271 20.42 2.68 -13.23
C GLU A 271 19.43 2.54 -12.04
N PRO A 272 19.91 2.53 -10.79
CA PRO A 272 19.09 2.29 -9.60
C PRO A 272 17.91 3.27 -9.41
N ALA A 273 17.93 4.42 -10.09
CA ALA A 273 16.83 5.39 -10.07
C ALA A 273 15.54 4.84 -10.69
N MET A 274 15.61 3.79 -11.53
CA MET A 274 14.45 3.14 -12.15
C MET A 274 13.55 2.44 -11.13
N TYR A 275 14.09 2.02 -9.98
CA TYR A 275 13.37 1.32 -8.92
C TYR A 275 13.26 2.17 -7.65
N ARG A 276 12.71 3.38 -7.81
CA ARG A 276 12.43 4.32 -6.71
C ARG A 276 11.04 4.90 -6.84
N PRO A 277 10.37 5.23 -5.73
CA PRO A 277 9.15 5.99 -5.80
C PRO A 277 9.38 7.35 -6.48
N SER A 278 8.31 7.90 -7.02
CA SER A 278 8.21 9.29 -7.43
C SER A 278 7.11 9.95 -6.62
N PHE A 279 7.24 11.26 -6.40
CA PHE A 279 6.31 12.04 -5.59
C PHE A 279 5.89 13.27 -6.37
N THR A 280 4.65 13.72 -6.15
CA THR A 280 4.18 15.02 -6.58
C THR A 280 3.18 15.57 -5.57
N GLN A 281 3.05 16.89 -5.54
CA GLN A 281 1.96 17.53 -4.82
C GLN A 281 0.75 17.63 -5.75
N LEU A 282 -0.41 17.15 -5.30
CA LEU A 282 -1.67 17.28 -6.01
C LEU A 282 -2.55 18.29 -5.27
N THR A 283 -2.87 19.40 -5.93
CA THR A 283 -3.86 20.37 -5.41
C THR A 283 -5.26 19.84 -5.66
N LEU A 284 -6.08 19.78 -4.60
CA LEU A 284 -7.48 19.40 -4.72
C LEU A 284 -8.25 20.53 -5.38
N ALA A 285 -9.00 20.22 -6.43
CA ALA A 285 -9.97 21.16 -6.97
C ALA A 285 -10.90 21.65 -5.86
N ALA A 286 -11.21 22.96 -5.86
CA ALA A 286 -12.18 23.52 -4.95
C ALA A 286 -13.49 22.74 -5.10
N SER A 287 -14.06 22.28 -3.99
CA SER A 287 -15.37 21.64 -4.03
C SER A 287 -16.35 22.65 -4.59
N ALA A 288 -17.01 22.33 -5.72
CA ALA A 288 -18.11 23.15 -6.21
C ALA A 288 -19.11 23.27 -5.05
N ALA A 289 -19.26 24.48 -4.51
CA ALA A 289 -20.24 24.74 -3.48
C ALA A 289 -21.60 24.34 -4.08
N LYS A 290 -22.26 23.35 -3.47
CA LYS A 290 -23.66 23.10 -3.78
C LYS A 290 -24.43 24.34 -3.33
N LEU A 291 -24.89 25.12 -4.30
CA LEU A 291 -25.93 26.14 -4.10
C LEU A 291 -27.23 25.48 -3.65
#